data_AF-A0A849TCG1-F1
#
_entry.id   AF-A0A849TCG1-F1
#
_cell.length_a   1.000
_cell.length_b   1.000
_cell.length_c   1.000
_cell.angle_alpha   90.00
_cell.angle_beta   90.00
_cell.angle_gamma   90.00
#
_symmetry.space_group_name_H-M   'P 1'
#
loop_
_entity.id
_entity.type
_entity.pdbx_description
1 polymer ?
#
loop_
_entity_poly.entity_id
_entity_poly.type
_entity_poly.pdbx_seq_one_letter_code
_entity_poly.pdbx_strand_id
1 'polypeptide(L)'
;MAKYTSDFLNILDERGFIHQCSDFGGLDALAKKGDVVTYVGYDCTAPSLHIGHLLSIMMLHWLQRTGAGKPITLMGGGTTRVGDPSGKDETRVIRT
;
A
#
# COMPACT_ATOMS: atom_id res chain seq x y z
N MET A 1 -5.48 -9.37 -23.01
CA MET A 1 -6.07 -10.49 -22.23
C MET A 1 -5.69 -10.26 -20.78
N ALA A 2 -6.59 -10.54 -19.84
CA ALA A 2 -6.29 -10.43 -18.42
C ALA A 2 -5.12 -11.36 -18.04
N LYS A 3 -4.12 -10.83 -17.36
CA LYS A 3 -2.91 -11.55 -16.94
C LYS A 3 -3.16 -12.37 -15.66
N TYR A 4 -4.05 -11.87 -14.81
CA TYR A 4 -4.42 -12.44 -13.52
C TYR A 4 -5.90 -12.85 -13.51
N THR A 5 -6.30 -13.64 -12.52
CA THR A 5 -7.69 -14.10 -12.35
C THR A 5 -8.54 -13.15 -11.52
N SER A 6 -7.92 -12.32 -10.67
CA SER A 6 -8.57 -11.26 -9.89
C SER A 6 -8.58 -9.92 -10.65
N ASP A 7 -9.70 -9.20 -10.54
CA ASP A 7 -9.81 -7.87 -11.14
C ASP A 7 -8.86 -6.88 -10.47
N PHE A 8 -8.60 -7.08 -9.16
CA PHE A 8 -7.66 -6.29 -8.39
C PHE A 8 -6.26 -6.27 -9.01
N LEU A 9 -5.64 -7.44 -9.21
CA LEU A 9 -4.28 -7.48 -9.74
C LEU A 9 -4.20 -7.05 -11.20
N ASN A 10 -5.21 -7.36 -12.02
CA ASN A 10 -5.26 -6.84 -13.39
C ASN A 10 -5.27 -5.32 -13.41
N ILE A 11 -6.12 -4.67 -12.62
CA ILE A 11 -6.19 -3.21 -12.55
C ILE A 11 -4.86 -2.60 -12.07
N LEU A 12 -4.23 -3.20 -11.06
CA LEU A 12 -2.95 -2.71 -10.56
C LEU A 12 -1.80 -2.87 -11.56
N ASP A 13 -1.75 -3.98 -12.28
CA ASP A 13 -0.74 -4.26 -13.31
C ASP A 13 -0.93 -3.34 -14.52
N GLU A 14 -2.16 -3.23 -15.04
CA GLU A 14 -2.50 -2.37 -16.19
C GLU A 14 -2.23 -0.89 -15.91
N ARG A 15 -2.40 -0.44 -14.66
CA ARG A 15 -2.12 0.94 -14.24
C ARG A 15 -0.66 1.16 -13.83
N GLY A 16 0.17 0.13 -13.83
CA GLY A 16 1.59 0.22 -13.47
C GLY A 16 1.83 0.54 -11.99
N PHE A 17 0.95 0.09 -11.09
CA PHE A 17 1.08 0.36 -9.64
C PHE A 17 2.05 -0.62 -8.95
N ILE A 18 2.38 -1.74 -9.60
CA ILE A 18 3.16 -2.83 -9.00
C ILE A 18 4.62 -2.68 -9.40
N HIS A 19 5.50 -2.47 -8.41
CA HIS A 19 6.95 -2.57 -8.59
C HIS A 19 7.46 -3.99 -8.29
N GLN A 20 7.09 -4.52 -7.12
CA GLN A 20 7.52 -5.83 -6.62
C GLN A 20 6.37 -6.52 -5.89
N CYS A 21 6.38 -7.85 -5.92
CA CYS A 21 5.47 -8.72 -5.17
C CYS A 21 6.23 -9.98 -4.75
N SER A 22 5.98 -10.48 -3.54
CA SER A 22 6.62 -11.69 -3.03
C SER A 22 6.09 -12.96 -3.68
N ASP A 23 4.77 -13.03 -3.90
CA ASP A 23 4.09 -14.16 -4.55
C ASP A 23 2.84 -13.67 -5.28
N PHE A 24 2.94 -13.54 -6.60
CA PHE A 24 1.81 -13.15 -7.44
C PHE A 24 0.69 -14.19 -7.47
N GLY A 25 1.02 -15.49 -7.45
CA GLY A 25 0.03 -16.55 -7.57
C GLY A 25 -0.84 -16.66 -6.32
N GLY A 26 -0.21 -16.66 -5.15
CA GLY A 26 -0.91 -16.68 -3.87
C GLY A 26 -1.77 -15.43 -3.66
N LEU A 27 -1.23 -14.25 -3.99
CA LEU A 27 -1.98 -12.99 -3.87
C LEU A 27 -3.19 -12.96 -4.81
N ASP A 28 -3.04 -13.41 -6.06
CA ASP A 28 -4.15 -13.45 -7.02
C ASP A 28 -5.27 -14.39 -6.55
N ALA A 29 -4.89 -15.56 -6.05
CA ALA A 29 -5.85 -16.54 -5.52
C ALA A 29 -6.62 -16.01 -4.30
N LEU A 30 -5.96 -15.30 -3.38
CA LEU A 30 -6.60 -14.66 -2.24
C LEU A 30 -7.49 -13.49 -2.68
N ALA A 31 -7.01 -12.65 -3.59
CA ALA A 31 -7.75 -11.51 -4.12
C ALA A 31 -9.01 -11.98 -4.86
N LYS A 32 -8.95 -13.12 -5.56
CA LYS A 32 -10.11 -13.72 -6.23
C LYS A 32 -11.18 -14.21 -5.24
N LYS A 33 -10.77 -14.67 -4.06
CA LYS A 33 -11.68 -15.10 -2.98
C LYS A 33 -12.30 -13.93 -2.21
N GLY A 34 -11.68 -12.76 -2.25
CA GLY A 34 -12.10 -11.60 -1.45
C GLY A 34 -11.53 -11.57 -0.03
N ASP A 35 -10.50 -12.38 0.24
CA ASP A 35 -9.97 -12.62 1.59
C ASP A 35 -8.68 -11.83 1.89
N VAL A 36 -8.28 -10.91 1.02
CA VAL A 36 -7.03 -10.16 1.20
C VAL A 36 -7.22 -9.10 2.28
N VAL A 37 -6.53 -9.27 3.41
CA VAL A 37 -6.39 -8.22 4.41
C VAL A 37 -5.06 -7.49 4.17
N THR A 38 -5.12 -6.20 3.86
CA THR A 38 -3.93 -5.38 3.53
C THR A 38 -3.81 -4.23 4.49
N TYR A 39 -2.58 -3.83 4.81
CA TYR A 39 -2.33 -2.57 5.51
C TYR A 39 -1.33 -1.68 4.75
N VAL A 40 -1.46 -0.37 4.93
CA VAL A 40 -0.44 0.62 4.56
C VAL A 40 -0.22 1.55 5.74
N GLY A 41 1.04 1.78 6.10
CA GLY A 41 1.44 2.70 7.16
C GLY A 41 1.71 4.11 6.61
N TYR A 42 1.26 5.13 7.35
CA TYR A 42 1.60 6.54 7.12
C TYR A 42 2.17 7.17 8.39
N ASP A 43 3.40 7.66 8.31
CA ASP A 43 4.01 8.43 9.39
C ASP A 43 3.56 9.90 9.35
N CYS A 44 3.21 10.46 10.51
CA CYS A 44 2.71 11.82 10.69
C CYS A 44 3.84 12.86 10.66
N THR A 45 4.68 12.82 9.64
CA THR A 45 5.85 13.71 9.48
C THR A 45 5.50 15.12 9.00
N ALA A 46 4.24 15.37 8.65
CA ALA A 46 3.72 16.68 8.27
C ALA A 46 2.23 16.78 8.65
N PRO A 47 1.65 17.99 8.73
CA PRO A 47 0.23 18.17 9.03
C PRO A 47 -0.73 17.58 7.97
N SER A 48 -0.22 17.26 6.79
CA SER A 48 -1.02 16.73 5.68
C SER A 48 -0.20 15.75 4.83
N LEU A 49 -0.90 14.80 4.20
CA LEU A 49 -0.35 13.98 3.13
C LEU A 49 -0.24 14.81 1.84
N HIS A 50 0.82 14.60 1.08
CA HIS A 50 0.96 15.12 -0.28
C HIS A 50 0.80 14.01 -1.34
N ILE A 51 0.85 14.38 -2.61
CA ILE A 51 0.63 13.51 -3.77
C ILE A 51 1.45 12.21 -3.79
N GLY A 52 2.61 12.18 -3.13
CA GLY A 52 3.46 10.99 -3.03
C GLY A 52 2.80 9.82 -2.29
N HIS A 53 1.83 10.11 -1.41
CA HIS A 53 1.07 9.10 -0.70
C HIS A 53 -0.13 8.57 -1.50
N LEU A 54 -0.52 9.26 -2.58
CA LEU A 54 -1.74 8.93 -3.31
C LEU A 54 -1.69 7.54 -3.92
N LEU A 55 -0.52 7.07 -4.37
CA LEU A 55 -0.39 5.79 -5.04
C LEU A 55 -0.81 4.63 -4.12
N SER A 56 -0.32 4.60 -2.88
CA SER A 56 -0.70 3.57 -1.91
C SER A 56 -2.17 3.70 -1.46
N ILE A 57 -2.68 4.94 -1.35
CA ILE A 57 -4.13 5.17 -1.09
C ILE A 57 -4.99 4.58 -2.21
N MET A 58 -4.59 4.79 -3.47
CA MET A 58 -5.31 4.26 -4.63
C MET A 58 -5.28 2.73 -4.69
N MET A 59 -4.18 2.10 -4.27
CA MET A 59 -4.13 0.64 -4.15
C MET A 59 -5.15 0.12 -3.12
N LEU A 60 -5.26 0.75 -1.95
CA LEU A 60 -6.28 0.39 -0.95
C LEU A 60 -7.70 0.63 -1.47
N HIS A 61 -7.92 1.72 -2.22
CA HIS A 61 -9.20 2.00 -2.86
C HIS A 61 -9.60 0.88 -3.84
N TRP A 62 -8.68 0.44 -4.71
CA TRP A 62 -8.96 -0.62 -5.67
C TRP A 62 -9.18 -1.97 -5.00
N LEU A 63 -8.50 -2.24 -3.88
CA LEU A 63 -8.74 -3.44 -3.07
C LEU A 63 -10.20 -3.51 -2.61
N GLN A 64 -10.75 -2.41 -2.08
CA GLN A 64 -12.17 -2.33 -1.69
C GLN A 64 -13.10 -2.38 -2.90
N ARG A 65 -12.78 -1.60 -3.94
CA ARG A 65 -13.68 -1.43 -5.09
C ARG A 65 -13.85 -2.70 -5.91
N THR A 66 -12.84 -3.57 -5.92
CA THR A 66 -12.88 -4.87 -6.59
C THR A 66 -13.42 -5.99 -5.69
N GLY A 67 -13.68 -5.69 -4.41
CA GLY A 67 -14.09 -6.70 -3.43
C GLY A 67 -12.99 -7.70 -3.08
N ALA A 68 -11.74 -7.43 -3.44
CA ALA A 68 -10.61 -8.33 -3.19
C ALA A 68 -10.25 -8.49 -1.70
N GLY A 69 -10.71 -7.56 -0.86
CA GLY A 69 -10.73 -7.74 0.58
C GLY A 69 -10.78 -6.44 1.38
N LYS A 70 -10.12 -6.43 2.54
CA LYS A 70 -10.25 -5.37 3.55
C LYS A 70 -8.95 -4.57 3.71
N PRO A 71 -8.94 -3.27 3.42
CA PRO A 71 -7.79 -2.43 3.70
C PRO A 71 -7.80 -1.94 5.16
N ILE A 72 -6.60 -1.69 5.68
CA ILE A 72 -6.34 -1.12 6.99
C ILE A 72 -5.33 0.02 6.81
N THR A 73 -5.76 1.25 7.06
CA THR A 73 -4.85 2.40 7.10
C THR A 73 -4.28 2.54 8.50
N LEU A 74 -2.96 2.43 8.63
CA LEU A 74 -2.26 2.52 9.91
C LEU A 74 -1.55 3.86 10.04
N MET A 75 -1.86 4.63 11.08
CA MET A 75 -1.15 5.88 11.40
C MET A 75 0.03 5.58 12.34
N GLY A 76 1.25 5.92 11.90
CA GLY A 76 2.50 5.56 12.57
C GLY A 76 2.86 6.42 13.77
N GLY A 77 2.05 6.44 14.83
CA GLY A 77 2.30 7.28 16.02
C GLY A 77 3.62 7.01 16.76
N GLY A 78 4.13 5.76 16.69
CA GLY A 78 5.42 5.35 17.24
C GLY A 78 6.58 5.55 16.26
N THR A 79 6.43 5.08 15.02
CA THR A 79 7.44 5.21 13.94
C THR A 79 7.76 6.65 13.60
N THR A 80 6.76 7.55 13.65
CA THR A 80 6.96 9.00 13.49
C THR A 80 7.99 9.58 14.46
N ARG A 81 8.10 9.04 15.69
CA ARG A 81 9.04 9.55 16.71
C ARG A 81 10.48 9.11 16.48
N VAL A 82 10.69 7.99 15.81
CA VAL A 82 12.03 7.44 15.51
C VAL A 82 12.50 7.92 14.14
N GLY A 83 11.58 7.98 13.16
CA GLY A 83 11.86 8.27 11.77
C GLY A 83 12.34 7.04 11.01
N ASP A 84 11.73 6.76 9.85
CA ASP A 84 12.20 5.72 8.92
C ASP A 84 13.50 6.18 8.21
N PRO A 85 14.62 5.43 8.33
CA PRO A 85 15.90 5.73 7.68
C PRO A 85 15.96 5.31 6.21
N SER A 86 14.93 4.66 5.67
CA SER A 86 14.94 4.11 4.32
C SER A 86 15.19 5.18 3.25
N GLY A 87 16.37 5.12 2.61
CA GLY A 87 16.72 5.92 1.43
C GLY A 87 17.27 7.33 1.68
N LYS A 88 17.71 7.67 2.90
CA LYS A 88 18.36 8.97 3.18
C LYS A 88 19.64 8.81 4.00
N ASP A 89 20.71 9.48 3.59
CA ASP A 89 22.03 9.47 4.26
C ASP A 89 22.06 10.32 5.54
N GLU A 90 21.03 11.12 5.81
CA GLU A 90 20.97 12.00 6.98
C GLU A 90 19.91 11.54 8.00
N THR A 91 20.31 11.47 9.27
CA THR A 91 19.43 11.14 10.39
C THR A 91 18.37 12.23 10.57
N ARG A 92 17.09 11.82 10.66
CA ARG A 92 15.98 12.77 10.84
C ARG A 92 16.03 13.41 12.23
N VAL A 93 15.78 14.71 12.28
CA VAL A 93 15.62 15.45 13.54
C VAL A 93 14.38 14.92 14.27
N ILE A 94 14.58 14.47 15.51
CA ILE A 94 13.50 13.99 16.39
C ILE A 94 12.49 15.12 16.57
N ARG A 95 11.21 14.84 16.28
CA ARG A 95 10.12 15.80 16.47
C ARG A 95 9.45 15.54 17.81
N THR A 96 9.72 16.44 18.76
CA THR A 96 9.10 16.50 20.10
C THR A 96 7.67 17.04 20.02
#